data_AF-A0A8S0FEZ6-F1
#
_entry.id   AF-A0A8S0FEZ6-F1
#
_cell.length_a   1.000
_cell.length_b   1.000
_cell.length_c   1.000
_cell.angle_alpha   90.00
_cell.angle_beta   90.00
_cell.angle_gamma   90.00
#
_symmetry.space_group_name_H-M   'P 1'
#
loop_
_entity.id
_entity.type
_entity.pdbx_description
1 polymer ?
#
loop_
_entity_poly.entity_id
_entity_poly.type
_entity_poly.pdbx_seq_one_letter_code
_entity_poly.pdbx_strand_id
1 'polypeptide(L)'
;MRTFHIGGAASRAAAESSIQVKNKGSIKLSNVKSVVNSSGKLVITSRNTELKLIDEFGRTKESYKVPYGAVLAKGDGEQVAGGETVANWDPHTMPVITEVSGFVRFTDMIDGQTITRQTDELTGLSSLVVLDSAERTAGGKDLRPALKIVDAQGNDVLSAPGYRYACAVLPAG
;
A
#
# COMPACT_ATOMS: atom_id res chain seq x y z
N MET A 1 31.42 40.01 -18.86
CA MET A 1 30.47 38.98 -19.31
C MET A 1 29.77 38.42 -18.08
N ARG A 2 28.45 38.56 -17.98
CA ARG A 2 27.65 38.08 -16.85
C ARG A 2 27.14 36.68 -17.20
N THR A 3 27.52 35.67 -16.43
CA THR A 3 26.96 34.33 -16.50
C THR A 3 25.53 34.36 -15.95
N PHE A 4 24.56 34.06 -16.81
CA PHE A 4 23.17 33.94 -16.41
C PHE A 4 22.97 32.66 -15.60
N HIS A 5 22.25 32.83 -14.49
CA HIS A 5 21.72 31.76 -13.67
C HIS A 5 20.63 31.05 -14.46
N ILE A 6 20.90 29.83 -14.90
CA ILE A 6 19.84 28.85 -15.08
C ILE A 6 19.98 27.92 -13.88
N GLY A 7 19.45 28.38 -12.74
CA GLY A 7 19.04 27.49 -11.69
C GLY A 7 18.00 26.58 -12.31
N GLY A 8 18.44 25.41 -12.79
CA GLY A 8 17.59 24.38 -13.34
C GLY A 8 16.61 23.98 -12.25
N ALA A 9 15.42 24.55 -12.31
CA ALA A 9 14.27 24.05 -11.57
C ALA A 9 14.01 22.64 -12.09
N ALA A 10 14.60 21.65 -11.42
CA ALA A 10 14.11 20.28 -11.46
C ALA A 10 12.73 20.32 -10.82
N SER A 11 11.71 20.65 -11.62
CA SER A 11 10.32 20.44 -11.23
C SER A 11 10.15 18.93 -11.11
N ARG A 12 10.29 18.39 -9.88
CA ARG A 12 9.76 17.05 -9.59
C ARG A 12 8.27 17.15 -9.92
N ALA A 13 7.87 16.57 -11.05
CA ALA A 13 6.46 16.31 -11.28
C ALA A 13 5.94 15.59 -10.04
N ALA A 14 4.94 16.18 -9.36
CA ALA A 14 4.33 15.55 -8.22
C ALA A 14 3.80 14.18 -8.67
N ALA A 15 4.17 13.12 -7.96
CA ALA A 15 3.70 11.79 -8.32
C ALA A 15 2.18 11.75 -8.14
N GLU A 16 1.46 11.28 -9.16
CA GLU A 16 0.01 11.09 -9.07
C GLU A 16 -0.29 10.10 -7.93
N SER A 17 -1.15 10.53 -7.00
CA SER A 17 -1.49 9.80 -5.78
C SER A 17 -3.00 9.52 -5.65
N SER A 18 -3.77 9.85 -6.69
CA SER A 18 -5.22 9.65 -6.69
C SER A 18 -5.80 9.57 -8.09
N ILE A 19 -7.00 9.01 -8.20
CA ILE A 19 -7.82 9.01 -9.41
C ILE A 19 -9.04 9.87 -9.14
N GLN A 20 -9.20 10.91 -9.95
CA GLN A 20 -10.40 11.74 -10.02
C GLN A 20 -11.11 11.49 -11.36
N VAL A 21 -12.38 11.12 -11.30
CA VAL A 21 -13.18 10.90 -12.52
C VAL A 21 -13.58 12.23 -13.13
N LYS A 22 -13.65 12.32 -14.46
CA LYS A 22 -13.96 13.59 -15.14
C LYS A 22 -15.44 13.69 -15.50
N ASN A 23 -16.09 12.56 -15.73
CA ASN A 23 -17.48 12.49 -16.13
C ASN A 23 -18.35 11.86 -15.05
N LYS A 24 -19.67 12.09 -15.13
CA LYS A 24 -20.65 11.31 -14.37
C LYS A 24 -20.76 9.90 -14.94
N GLY A 25 -21.01 8.91 -14.09
CA GLY A 25 -21.20 7.53 -14.50
C GLY A 25 -21.22 6.55 -13.32
N SER A 26 -21.05 5.27 -13.61
CA SER A 26 -20.89 4.22 -12.60
C SER A 26 -19.50 3.60 -12.67
N ILE A 27 -18.93 3.28 -11.52
CA ILE A 27 -17.64 2.60 -11.42
C ILE A 27 -17.79 1.13 -11.81
N LYS A 28 -16.84 0.64 -12.62
CA LYS A 28 -16.68 -0.77 -12.93
C LYS A 28 -15.26 -1.23 -12.64
N LEU A 29 -15.09 -2.12 -11.68
CA LEU A 29 -13.81 -2.70 -11.32
C LEU A 29 -13.57 -3.99 -12.10
N SER A 30 -12.36 -4.16 -12.62
CA SER A 30 -11.90 -5.36 -13.33
C SER A 30 -10.65 -5.92 -12.66
N ASN A 31 -10.53 -7.25 -12.60
CA ASN A 31 -9.40 -7.96 -11.98
C ASN A 31 -9.10 -7.49 -10.54
N VAL A 32 -10.17 -7.29 -9.76
CA VAL A 32 -10.08 -6.76 -8.40
C VAL A 32 -10.11 -7.87 -7.36
N LYS A 33 -9.17 -7.78 -6.43
CA LYS A 33 -9.25 -8.33 -5.07
C LYS A 33 -9.11 -7.15 -4.12
N SER A 34 -9.90 -7.17 -3.07
CA SER A 34 -9.94 -6.08 -2.10
C SER A 34 -10.34 -6.58 -0.73
N VAL A 35 -9.91 -5.87 0.30
CA VAL A 35 -10.25 -6.14 1.70
C VAL A 35 -10.74 -4.84 2.34
N VAL A 36 -11.72 -4.95 3.24
CA VAL A 36 -12.12 -3.82 4.08
C VAL A 36 -11.26 -3.85 5.33
N ASN A 37 -10.52 -2.75 5.58
CA ASN A 37 -9.68 -2.66 6.77
C ASN A 37 -10.48 -2.32 8.03
N SER A 38 -9.84 -2.32 9.19
CA SER A 38 -10.46 -1.99 10.49
C SER A 38 -10.97 -0.55 10.58
N SER A 39 -10.53 0.35 9.70
CA SER A 39 -11.04 1.73 9.59
C SER A 39 -12.22 1.86 8.61
N GLY A 40 -12.76 0.74 8.10
CA GLY A 40 -13.87 0.72 7.16
C GLY A 40 -13.50 1.14 5.73
N LYS A 41 -12.21 1.23 5.40
CA LYS A 41 -11.73 1.61 4.07
C LYS A 41 -11.55 0.38 3.19
N LEU A 42 -12.00 0.46 1.94
CA LEU A 42 -11.82 -0.59 0.94
C LEU A 42 -10.43 -0.48 0.31
N VAL A 43 -9.57 -1.47 0.51
CA VAL A 43 -8.17 -1.48 0.07
C VAL A 43 -7.96 -2.54 -1.01
N ILE A 44 -7.32 -2.17 -2.12
CA ILE A 44 -6.98 -3.10 -3.21
C ILE A 44 -5.81 -4.01 -2.82
N THR A 45 -5.97 -5.32 -3.00
CA THR A 45 -4.93 -6.33 -2.74
C THR A 45 -4.48 -7.07 -4.00
N SER A 46 -4.99 -6.70 -5.17
CA SER A 46 -4.54 -7.17 -6.48
C SER A 46 -3.56 -6.19 -7.15
N ARG A 47 -2.66 -6.73 -7.99
CA ARG A 47 -1.61 -5.94 -8.67
C ARG A 47 -2.01 -5.39 -10.05
N ASN A 48 -3.07 -5.92 -10.65
CA ASN A 48 -3.49 -5.61 -12.02
C ASN A 48 -4.94 -5.09 -12.07
N THR A 49 -5.34 -4.31 -11.08
CA THR A 49 -6.71 -3.79 -11.00
C THR A 49 -6.91 -2.63 -11.95
N GLU A 50 -8.04 -2.65 -12.64
CA GLU A 50 -8.46 -1.58 -13.53
C GLU A 50 -9.82 -1.03 -13.06
N LEU A 51 -9.90 0.30 -12.96
CA LEU A 51 -11.11 1.03 -12.63
C LEU A 51 -11.61 1.72 -13.89
N LYS A 52 -12.83 1.38 -14.31
CA LYS A 52 -13.51 1.94 -15.47
C LYS A 52 -14.67 2.82 -15.03
N LEU A 53 -14.88 3.91 -15.75
CA LEU A 53 -16.11 4.69 -15.64
C LEU A 53 -17.03 4.30 -16.80
N ILE A 54 -18.23 3.85 -16.47
CA ILE A 54 -19.25 3.44 -17.43
C ILE A 54 -20.36 4.49 -17.48
N ASP A 55 -20.79 4.88 -18.68
CA ASP A 55 -21.92 5.79 -18.88
C ASP A 55 -23.28 5.09 -18.75
N GLU A 56 -24.36 5.87 -18.81
CA GLU A 56 -25.75 5.38 -18.73
C GLU A 56 -26.12 4.39 -19.85
N PHE A 57 -25.34 4.34 -20.94
CA PHE A 57 -25.53 3.43 -22.07
C PHE A 57 -24.63 2.20 -22.02
N GLY A 58 -23.90 2.00 -20.91
CA GLY A 58 -23.01 0.85 -20.73
C GLY A 58 -21.65 0.97 -21.42
N ARG A 59 -21.28 2.15 -21.92
CA ARG A 59 -20.00 2.37 -22.62
C ARG A 59 -18.92 2.83 -21.64
N THR A 60 -17.69 2.32 -21.82
CA THR A 60 -16.54 2.81 -21.05
C THR A 60 -16.13 4.20 -21.53
N LYS A 61 -16.15 5.18 -20.62
CA LYS A 61 -15.72 6.56 -20.86
C LYS A 61 -14.28 6.80 -20.45
N GLU A 62 -13.89 6.22 -19.32
CA GLU A 62 -12.58 6.39 -18.71
C GLU A 62 -12.08 5.03 -18.22
N SER A 63 -10.77 4.81 -18.24
CA SER A 63 -10.12 3.62 -17.69
C SER A 63 -8.82 3.99 -17.00
N TYR A 64 -8.63 3.50 -15.79
CA TYR A 64 -7.51 3.82 -14.91
C TYR A 64 -6.90 2.56 -14.35
N LYS A 65 -5.56 2.51 -14.27
CA LYS A 65 -4.86 1.48 -13.51
C LYS A 65 -4.85 1.86 -12.04
N VAL A 66 -5.24 0.93 -11.18
CA VAL A 66 -5.26 1.13 -9.73
C VAL A 66 -4.12 0.32 -9.10
N PRO A 67 -3.19 0.96 -8.37
CA PRO A 67 -2.07 0.26 -7.76
C PRO A 67 -2.51 -0.60 -6.57
N TYR A 68 -1.66 -1.59 -6.24
CA TYR A 68 -1.81 -2.38 -5.03
C TYR A 68 -1.74 -1.48 -3.78
N GLY A 69 -2.66 -1.69 -2.85
CA GLY A 69 -2.78 -0.90 -1.63
C GLY A 69 -3.49 0.44 -1.79
N ALA A 70 -3.97 0.77 -2.99
CA ALA A 70 -4.86 1.91 -3.16
C ALA A 70 -6.14 1.73 -2.33
N VAL A 71 -6.57 2.83 -1.74
CA VAL A 71 -7.85 2.93 -1.04
C VAL A 71 -8.90 3.42 -2.03
N LEU A 72 -9.95 2.63 -2.21
CA LEU A 72 -11.13 3.03 -2.97
C LEU A 72 -12.10 3.81 -2.08
N ALA A 73 -12.59 4.93 -2.60
CA ALA A 73 -13.68 5.69 -1.99
C ALA A 73 -15.06 5.12 -2.38
N LYS A 74 -15.12 4.34 -3.46
CA LYS A 74 -16.33 3.79 -4.07
C LYS A 74 -16.13 2.34 -4.50
N GLY A 75 -17.15 1.51 -4.28
CA GLY A 75 -17.18 0.10 -4.69
C GLY A 75 -17.58 -0.12 -6.16
N ASP A 76 -17.58 -1.39 -6.59
CA ASP A 76 -18.05 -1.77 -7.93
C ASP A 76 -19.55 -1.44 -8.09
N GLY A 77 -19.92 -0.81 -9.20
CA GLY A 77 -21.29 -0.42 -9.52
C GLY A 77 -21.77 0.88 -8.90
N GLU A 78 -21.00 1.52 -8.01
CA GLU A 78 -21.40 2.79 -7.41
C GLU A 78 -21.40 3.95 -8.41
N GLN A 79 -22.37 4.86 -8.26
CA GLN A 79 -22.45 6.08 -9.05
C GLN A 79 -21.48 7.15 -8.55
N VAL A 80 -20.94 7.91 -9.49
CA VAL A 80 -20.00 9.01 -9.24
C VAL A 80 -20.31 10.21 -10.11
N ALA A 81 -20.04 11.40 -9.56
CA ALA A 81 -20.11 12.65 -10.30
C ALA A 81 -18.74 13.02 -10.89
N GLY A 82 -18.74 13.83 -11.95
CA GLY A 82 -17.49 14.38 -12.48
C GLY A 82 -16.80 15.27 -11.43
N GLY A 83 -15.48 15.11 -11.29
CA GLY A 83 -14.68 15.77 -10.27
C GLY A 83 -14.57 14.99 -8.95
N GLU A 84 -15.18 13.82 -8.81
CA GLU A 84 -15.09 13.01 -7.60
C GLU A 84 -13.79 12.19 -7.55
N THR A 85 -13.13 12.16 -6.40
CA THR A 85 -11.95 11.31 -6.18
C THR A 85 -12.40 9.92 -5.76
N VAL A 86 -12.06 8.91 -6.56
CA VAL A 86 -12.56 7.53 -6.40
C VAL A 86 -11.51 6.56 -5.87
N ALA A 87 -10.24 6.91 -5.98
CA ALA A 87 -9.13 6.15 -5.40
C ALA A 87 -8.00 7.07 -4.94
N ASN A 88 -7.29 6.69 -3.87
CA ASN A 88 -6.07 7.34 -3.42
C ASN A 88 -5.02 6.32 -2.95
N TRP A 89 -3.75 6.69 -3.02
CA TRP A 89 -2.62 5.91 -2.50
C TRP A 89 -1.47 6.84 -2.12
N ASP A 90 -0.52 6.33 -1.36
CA ASP A 90 0.75 7.02 -1.14
C ASP A 90 1.72 6.63 -2.27
N PRO A 91 2.21 7.59 -3.09
CA PRO A 91 3.10 7.30 -4.20
C PRO A 91 4.53 6.96 -3.76
N HIS A 92 4.86 7.14 -2.48
CA HIS A 92 6.19 6.92 -1.92
C HIS A 92 6.29 5.64 -1.10
N THR A 93 5.19 4.92 -0.89
CA THR A 93 5.18 3.68 -0.10
C THR A 93 4.50 2.54 -0.84
N MET A 94 5.02 1.33 -0.64
CA MET A 94 4.34 0.09 -1.03
C MET A 94 3.87 -0.58 0.26
N PRO A 95 2.57 -0.53 0.58
CA PRO A 95 2.09 -1.06 1.85
C PRO A 95 2.22 -2.58 1.87
N VAL A 96 2.44 -3.15 3.06
CA VAL A 96 2.34 -4.59 3.30
C VAL A 96 0.96 -4.85 3.92
N ILE A 97 0.07 -5.51 3.17
CA ILE A 97 -1.34 -5.68 3.57
C ILE A 97 -1.62 -7.15 3.85
N THR A 98 -2.26 -7.42 4.99
CA THR A 98 -2.83 -8.74 5.31
C THR A 98 -4.27 -8.85 4.80
N GLU A 99 -4.60 -9.98 4.20
CA GLU A 99 -5.97 -10.33 3.79
C GLU A 99 -6.75 -11.05 4.90
N VAL A 100 -6.09 -11.33 6.03
CA VAL A 100 -6.70 -11.99 7.20
C VAL A 100 -6.64 -11.12 8.45
N SER A 101 -7.64 -11.29 9.30
CA SER A 101 -7.71 -10.65 10.62
C SER A 101 -6.99 -11.48 11.69
N GLY A 102 -6.45 -10.80 12.70
CA GLY A 102 -5.77 -11.41 13.83
C GLY A 102 -4.87 -10.40 14.53
N PHE A 103 -3.88 -10.91 15.26
CA PHE A 103 -2.89 -10.11 15.98
C PHE A 103 -1.54 -10.20 15.28
N VAL A 104 -0.81 -9.08 15.25
CA VAL A 104 0.53 -9.03 14.68
C VAL A 104 1.53 -9.66 15.67
N ARG A 105 2.34 -10.60 15.18
CA ARG A 105 3.49 -11.18 15.88
C ARG A 105 4.75 -10.93 15.07
N PHE A 106 5.74 -10.33 15.70
CA PHE A 106 7.06 -10.15 15.08
C PHE A 106 7.83 -11.47 15.11
N THR A 107 8.45 -11.80 13.98
CA THR A 107 9.33 -12.97 13.83
C THR A 107 10.66 -12.47 13.30
N ASP A 108 11.78 -12.90 13.89
CA ASP A 108 13.14 -12.51 13.49
C ASP A 108 13.40 -10.98 13.47
N MET A 109 12.61 -10.20 14.20
CA MET A 109 12.77 -8.75 14.35
C MET A 109 13.40 -8.46 15.72
N ILE A 110 14.72 -8.30 15.74
CA ILE A 110 15.53 -8.08 16.94
C ILE A 110 16.21 -6.72 16.80
N ASP A 111 15.99 -5.85 17.78
CA ASP A 111 16.53 -4.50 17.79
C ASP A 111 18.07 -4.51 17.77
N GLY A 112 18.65 -3.67 16.91
CA GLY A 112 20.09 -3.61 16.65
C GLY A 112 20.68 -4.81 15.90
N GLN A 113 19.88 -5.83 15.54
CA GLN A 113 20.35 -6.95 14.71
C GLN A 113 19.67 -7.04 13.36
N THR A 114 18.34 -6.92 13.31
CA THR A 114 17.54 -6.98 12.07
C THR A 114 16.63 -5.78 11.89
N ILE A 115 16.38 -5.02 12.95
CA ILE A 115 15.62 -3.77 12.92
C ILE A 115 16.33 -2.69 13.74
N THR A 116 15.95 -1.44 13.53
CA THR A 116 16.31 -0.31 14.39
C THR A 116 15.08 0.57 14.63
N ARG A 117 15.04 1.29 15.75
CA ARG A 117 14.02 2.30 16.02
C ARG A 117 14.47 3.66 15.50
N GLN A 118 13.72 4.22 14.57
CA GLN A 118 13.90 5.59 14.10
C GLN A 118 12.81 6.47 14.69
N THR A 119 13.17 7.61 15.27
CA THR A 119 12.20 8.61 15.74
C THR A 119 12.29 9.82 14.84
N ASP A 120 11.14 10.22 14.31
CA ASP A 120 11.02 11.45 13.55
C ASP A 120 11.03 12.65 14.52
N GLU A 121 12.00 13.54 14.36
CA GLU A 121 12.22 14.66 15.31
C GLU A 121 11.14 15.74 15.25
N LEU A 122 10.43 15.85 14.12
CA LEU A 122 9.38 16.86 13.93
C LEU A 122 8.06 16.42 14.57
N THR A 123 7.72 15.15 14.43
CA THR A 123 6.45 14.58 14.88
C THR A 123 6.56 13.84 16.22
N GLY A 124 7.76 13.45 16.62
CA GLY A 124 8.02 12.62 17.81
C GLY A 124 7.56 11.17 17.65
N LEU A 125 7.09 10.76 16.46
CA LEU A 125 6.65 9.40 16.20
C LEU A 125 7.84 8.48 15.97
N SER A 126 7.83 7.32 16.63
CA SER A 126 8.85 6.29 16.43
C SER A 126 8.33 5.18 15.51
N SER A 127 9.16 4.79 14.55
CA SER A 127 8.94 3.69 13.62
C SER A 127 10.05 2.65 13.76
N LEU A 128 9.75 1.40 13.42
CA LEU A 128 10.75 0.34 13.30
C LEU A 128 11.15 0.21 11.83
N VAL A 129 12.45 0.31 11.57
CA VAL A 129 13.05 0.23 10.24
C VAL A 129 13.80 -1.08 10.13
N VAL A 130 13.57 -1.84 9.06
CA VAL A 130 14.27 -3.11 8.82
C VAL A 130 15.65 -2.81 8.25
N LEU A 131 16.69 -3.36 8.89
CA LEU A 131 18.08 -3.16 8.50
C LEU A 131 18.41 -3.90 7.19
N ASP A 132 19.23 -3.26 6.36
CA ASP A 132 19.82 -3.90 5.18
C ASP A 132 20.75 -5.05 5.60
N SER A 133 20.90 -6.06 4.74
CA SER A 133 21.76 -7.22 5.02
C SER A 133 23.20 -6.83 5.38
N ALA A 134 23.71 -5.72 4.84
CA ALA A 134 25.04 -5.20 5.16
C ALA A 134 25.14 -4.57 6.56
N GLU A 135 24.03 -4.03 7.08
CA GLU A 135 23.95 -3.38 8.40
C GLU A 135 23.69 -4.38 9.54
N ARG A 136 23.29 -5.61 9.20
CA ARG A 136 23.00 -6.65 10.19
C ARG A 136 24.28 -7.17 10.85
N THR A 137 24.18 -7.39 12.16
CA THR A 137 25.25 -8.06 12.93
C THR A 137 25.43 -9.50 12.49
N ALA A 138 26.55 -10.14 12.86
CA ALA A 138 26.82 -11.53 12.49
C ALA A 138 25.68 -12.50 12.88
N GLY A 139 25.03 -12.29 14.02
CA GLY A 139 23.86 -13.08 14.45
C GLY A 139 22.57 -12.79 13.68
N GLY A 140 22.46 -11.64 13.03
CA GLY A 140 21.27 -11.21 12.28
C GLY A 140 21.28 -11.50 10.78
N LYS A 141 22.42 -11.93 10.21
CA LYS A 141 22.56 -12.13 8.75
C LYS A 141 21.61 -13.19 8.18
N ASP A 142 21.40 -14.27 8.91
CA ASP A 142 20.54 -15.38 8.48
C ASP A 142 19.07 -15.20 8.86
N LEU A 143 18.76 -14.22 9.71
CA LEU A 143 17.40 -13.92 10.15
C LEU A 143 16.58 -13.29 9.03
N ARG A 144 15.26 -13.56 9.04
CA ARG A 144 14.31 -13.07 8.03
C ARG A 144 13.18 -12.30 8.72
N PRO A 145 13.37 -11.00 9.01
CA PRO A 145 12.38 -10.20 9.72
C PRO A 145 11.03 -10.26 8.99
N ALA A 146 9.99 -10.65 9.72
CA ALA A 146 8.67 -10.88 9.17
C ALA A 146 7.57 -10.53 10.16
N LEU A 147 6.44 -10.08 9.61
CA LEU A 147 5.19 -9.90 10.33
C LEU A 147 4.30 -11.11 10.12
N LYS A 148 3.92 -11.77 11.21
CA LYS A 148 3.00 -12.91 11.20
C LYS A 148 1.67 -12.53 11.81
N ILE A 149 0.57 -13.06 11.29
CA ILE A 149 -0.76 -12.91 11.86
C ILE A 149 -1.13 -14.18 12.64
N VAL A 150 -1.52 -13.99 13.89
CA VAL A 150 -1.90 -15.07 14.81
C VAL A 150 -3.30 -14.83 15.39
N ASP A 151 -3.95 -15.91 15.84
CA ASP A 151 -5.23 -15.84 16.54
C ASP A 151 -5.05 -15.37 18.00
N ALA A 152 -6.14 -15.29 18.76
CA ALA A 152 -6.12 -14.87 20.16
C ALA A 152 -5.35 -15.83 21.08
N GLN A 153 -5.22 -17.10 20.68
CA GLN A 153 -4.49 -18.14 21.39
C GLN A 153 -3.01 -18.18 20.96
N GLY A 154 -2.63 -17.38 19.96
CA GLY A 154 -1.30 -17.30 19.43
C GLY A 154 -0.96 -18.37 18.38
N ASN A 155 -1.95 -19.08 17.85
CA ASN A 155 -1.77 -19.99 16.72
C ASN A 155 -1.75 -19.23 15.40
N ASP A 156 -1.16 -19.83 14.38
CA ASP A 156 -0.98 -19.17 13.10
C ASP A 156 -2.27 -19.11 12.29
N VAL A 157 -2.58 -17.94 11.73
CA VAL A 157 -3.71 -17.77 10.82
C VAL A 157 -3.27 -18.11 9.41
N LEU A 158 -4.10 -18.86 8.68
CA LEU A 158 -3.87 -19.21 7.29
C LEU A 158 -4.52 -18.18 6.36
N SER A 159 -3.78 -17.75 5.33
CA SER A 159 -4.29 -16.89 4.26
C SER A 159 -4.78 -17.72 3.06
N ALA A 160 -5.87 -17.27 2.43
CA ALA A 160 -6.42 -17.83 1.21
C ALA A 160 -6.03 -16.95 0.00
N PRO A 161 -5.80 -17.52 -1.21
CA PRO A 161 -5.90 -18.92 -1.59
C PRO A 161 -4.53 -19.62 -1.48
N GLY A 162 -4.45 -20.71 -0.69
CA GLY A 162 -3.25 -21.54 -0.63
C GLY A 162 -2.85 -22.10 0.74
N TYR A 163 -3.63 -21.85 1.80
CA TYR A 163 -3.35 -22.35 3.16
C TYR A 163 -1.89 -22.09 3.59
N ARG A 164 -1.37 -20.92 3.22
CA ARG A 164 -0.06 -20.47 3.68
C ARG A 164 -0.26 -19.66 4.95
N TYR A 165 0.65 -19.78 5.90
CA TYR A 165 0.64 -18.90 7.06
C TYR A 165 0.65 -17.44 6.61
N ALA A 166 -0.21 -16.63 7.23
CA ALA A 166 -0.26 -15.20 7.03
C ALA A 166 1.02 -14.57 7.61
N CYS A 167 2.07 -14.60 6.81
CA CYS A 167 3.41 -14.15 7.16
C CYS A 167 3.97 -13.33 6.00
N ALA A 168 4.33 -12.09 6.26
CA ALA A 168 4.94 -11.18 5.31
C ALA A 168 6.39 -10.90 5.74
N VAL A 169 7.34 -11.40 4.96
CA VAL A 169 8.76 -11.05 5.12
C VAL A 169 8.94 -9.61 4.67
N LEU A 170 9.60 -8.81 5.50
CA LEU A 170 9.80 -7.40 5.23
C LEU A 170 11.15 -7.17 4.53
N PRO A 171 11.17 -6.41 3.41
CA PRO A 171 12.42 -5.92 2.84
C PRO A 171 13.06 -4.88 3.77
N ALA A 172 14.33 -4.56 3.53
CA ALA A 172 15.00 -3.45 4.19
C ALA A 172 14.43 -2.10 3.73
N GLY A 173 14.44 -1.11 4.62
CA GLY A 173 13.80 0.20 4.43
C GLY A 173 12.41 0.25 5.01
#